data_AF-A0AAD4DBD1-F1
#
_entry.id   AF-A0AAD4DBD1-F1
#
_cell.length_a   1.000
_cell.length_b   1.000
_cell.length_c   1.000
_cell.angle_alpha   90.00
_cell.angle_beta   90.00
_cell.angle_gamma   90.00
#
_symmetry.space_group_name_H-M   'P 1'
#
loop_
_entity.id
_entity.type
_entity.pdbx_description
1 polymer ?
#
loop_
_entity_poly.entity_id
_entity_poly.type
_entity_poly.pdbx_seq_one_letter_code
_entity_poly.pdbx_strand_id
1 'polypeptide(L)'
;MWFTPNEITFMVKASNSTSSSSSAEPASSESEDCAASVDAQLKRFYRLWCLKESIVKALDINSDFDLKSIEFTIQDEEETEKPILSTVIGVHGPKPQELSEKGWSFEEALLDSDHCYAIAAQTETTASEDGSSTASSPVLDGSEIRRFDWKELLKDAVPYPVHSSA
;
A
#
# COMPACT_ATOMS: atom_id res chain seq x y z
N MET A 1 -8.67 -4.14 -17.55
CA MET A 1 -10.07 -3.88 -17.11
C MET A 1 -9.98 -2.94 -15.93
N TRP A 2 -10.62 -1.78 -16.01
CA TRP A 2 -10.68 -0.76 -14.97
C TRP A 2 -11.98 -0.98 -14.20
N PHE A 3 -11.89 -1.28 -12.91
CA PHE A 3 -13.06 -1.47 -12.06
C PHE A 3 -13.89 -0.19 -12.03
N THR A 4 -15.21 -0.34 -12.19
CA THR A 4 -16.13 0.81 -12.14
C THR A 4 -16.25 1.32 -10.70
N PRO A 5 -16.50 2.63 -10.48
CA PRO A 5 -16.53 3.24 -9.14
C PRO A 5 -17.55 2.67 -8.15
N ASN A 6 -18.41 1.74 -8.57
CA ASN A 6 -19.55 1.26 -7.80
C ASN A 6 -19.34 -0.10 -7.10
N GLU A 7 -18.17 -0.73 -7.21
CA GLU A 7 -17.92 -2.06 -6.58
C GLU A 7 -17.15 -2.00 -5.25
N ILE A 8 -16.62 -0.85 -4.83
CA ILE A 8 -15.86 -0.75 -3.58
C ILE A 8 -16.78 -0.26 -2.45
N THR A 9 -17.72 -1.11 -2.05
CA THR A 9 -18.38 -0.98 -0.74
C THR A 9 -17.66 -1.91 0.24
N PHE A 10 -16.67 -1.38 0.96
CA PHE A 10 -16.19 -2.05 2.18
C PHE A 10 -16.83 -1.40 3.40
N MET A 11 -17.45 -2.27 4.20
CA MET A 11 -18.18 -1.94 5.41
C MET A 11 -17.23 -1.41 6.49
N VAL A 12 -17.17 -0.10 6.66
CA VAL A 12 -16.82 0.49 7.95
C VAL A 12 -18.02 0.28 8.86
N LYS A 13 -17.99 -0.75 9.71
CA LYS A 13 -18.98 -0.91 10.78
C LYS A 13 -18.64 0.10 11.88
N ALA A 14 -19.16 1.32 11.76
CA ALA A 14 -19.25 2.24 12.87
C ALA A 14 -20.11 1.57 13.96
N SER A 15 -19.47 1.12 15.03
CA SER A 15 -20.12 0.51 16.18
C SER A 15 -20.56 1.63 17.11
N ASN A 16 -21.74 2.22 16.92
CA ASN A 16 -22.34 3.06 17.96
C ASN A 16 -23.48 2.29 18.63
N SER A 17 -23.14 1.67 19.75
CA SER A 17 -24.09 1.18 20.75
C SER A 17 -24.34 2.30 21.76
N THR A 18 -25.44 3.05 21.69
CA THR A 18 -26.06 3.62 22.91
C THR A 18 -27.54 3.93 22.67
N SER A 19 -28.37 3.40 23.58
CA SER A 19 -29.81 3.57 23.70
C SER A 19 -30.25 4.99 24.11
N SER A 20 -31.36 5.43 23.51
CA SER A 20 -32.33 6.48 23.90
C SER A 20 -32.20 7.18 25.26
N SER A 21 -32.17 8.52 25.29
CA SER A 21 -33.35 9.41 25.51
C SER A 21 -33.02 10.82 26.04
N SER A 22 -33.84 11.79 25.59
CA SER A 22 -34.18 13.11 26.16
C SER A 22 -33.30 14.35 25.88
N SER A 23 -33.89 15.23 25.06
CA SER A 23 -33.93 16.70 25.04
C SER A 23 -32.84 17.54 25.73
N ALA A 24 -32.06 18.27 24.92
CA ALA A 24 -32.05 19.74 24.85
C ALA A 24 -31.03 20.20 23.80
N GLU A 25 -31.43 21.08 22.86
CA GLU A 25 -30.50 21.78 21.96
C GLU A 25 -29.58 22.72 22.76
N PRO A 26 -28.33 22.93 22.29
CA PRO A 26 -28.08 24.20 21.58
C PRO A 26 -27.03 24.15 20.44
N ALA A 27 -27.22 25.09 19.50
CA ALA A 27 -26.21 25.84 18.75
C ALA A 27 -25.16 25.09 17.90
N SER A 28 -25.53 24.89 16.63
CA SER A 28 -24.69 24.94 15.41
C SER A 28 -23.18 25.19 15.58
N SER A 29 -22.39 24.11 15.63
CA SER A 29 -20.96 24.08 15.27
C SER A 29 -20.48 22.67 14.87
N GLU A 30 -21.26 21.93 14.08
CA GLU A 30 -20.99 20.50 13.80
C GLU A 30 -20.86 20.20 12.28
N SER A 31 -20.05 20.96 11.55
CA SER A 31 -19.81 20.67 10.12
C SER A 31 -18.35 20.47 9.71
N GLU A 32 -17.38 20.76 10.58
CA GLU A 32 -15.94 20.60 10.24
C GLU A 32 -15.38 19.22 10.61
N ASP A 33 -15.97 18.53 11.60
CA ASP A 33 -15.43 17.26 12.13
C ASP A 33 -15.69 16.06 11.20
N CYS A 34 -16.85 16.04 10.55
CA CYS A 34 -17.19 14.99 9.59
C CYS A 34 -16.25 15.01 8.38
N ALA A 35 -15.92 16.19 7.84
CA ALA A 35 -15.07 16.32 6.65
C ALA A 35 -13.62 15.89 6.94
N ALA A 36 -13.06 16.29 8.09
CA ALA A 36 -11.73 15.88 8.52
C ALA A 36 -11.66 14.35 8.70
N SER A 37 -12.71 13.72 9.22
CA SER A 37 -12.76 12.26 9.38
C SER A 37 -12.88 11.50 8.05
N VAL A 38 -13.56 12.04 7.03
CA VAL A 38 -13.68 11.41 5.71
C VAL A 38 -12.37 11.53 4.93
N ASP A 39 -11.70 12.68 4.98
CA ASP A 39 -10.38 12.86 4.34
C ASP A 39 -9.35 11.90 4.93
N ALA A 40 -9.30 11.78 6.26
CA ALA A 40 -8.43 10.84 6.95
C ALA A 40 -8.73 9.37 6.59
N GLN A 41 -10.02 9.00 6.49
CA GLN A 41 -10.42 7.67 6.03
C GLN A 41 -10.00 7.40 4.58
N LEU A 42 -10.11 8.40 3.71
CA LEU A 42 -9.74 8.28 2.30
C LEU A 42 -8.23 8.14 2.13
N LYS A 43 -7.42 8.89 2.87
CA LYS A 43 -5.96 8.73 2.92
C LYS A 43 -5.57 7.33 3.37
N ARG A 44 -6.14 6.87 4.49
CA ARG A 44 -5.92 5.50 4.99
C ARG A 44 -6.33 4.44 3.98
N PHE A 45 -7.42 4.66 3.24
CA PHE A 45 -7.85 3.77 2.16
C PHE A 45 -6.80 3.69 1.05
N TYR A 46 -6.30 4.82 0.53
CA TYR A 46 -5.29 4.82 -0.53
C TYR A 46 -3.96 4.22 -0.08
N ARG A 47 -3.54 4.49 1.16
CA ARG A 47 -2.36 3.87 1.77
C ARG A 47 -2.47 2.34 1.77
N LEU A 48 -3.57 1.81 2.31
CA LEU A 48 -3.83 0.36 2.32
C LEU A 48 -3.98 -0.22 0.91
N TRP A 49 -4.55 0.54 -0.02
CA TRP A 49 -4.68 0.15 -1.42
C TRP A 49 -3.31 0.00 -2.09
N CYS A 50 -2.42 0.99 -1.93
CA CYS A 50 -1.05 0.93 -2.43
C CYS A 50 -0.30 -0.28 -1.88
N LEU A 51 -0.41 -0.54 -0.57
CA LEU A 51 0.21 -1.72 0.06
C LEU A 51 -0.29 -3.03 -0.56
N LYS A 52 -1.61 -3.19 -0.71
CA LYS A 52 -2.22 -4.38 -1.33
C LYS A 52 -1.79 -4.55 -2.79
N GLU A 53 -1.85 -3.49 -3.59
CA GLU A 53 -1.44 -3.50 -5.00
C GLU A 53 0.05 -3.81 -5.16
N SER A 54 0.91 -3.33 -4.25
CA SER A 54 2.34 -3.61 -4.29
C SER A 54 2.63 -5.12 -4.19
N ILE A 55 1.86 -5.86 -3.37
CA ILE A 55 1.96 -7.32 -3.26
C ILE A 55 1.46 -8.02 -4.51
N VAL A 56 0.30 -7.62 -5.02
CA VAL A 56 -0.28 -8.21 -6.24
C VAL A 56 0.71 -8.09 -7.39
N LYS A 57 1.35 -6.91 -7.53
CA LYS A 57 2.39 -6.66 -8.54
C LYS A 57 3.68 -7.44 -8.28
N ALA A 58 4.10 -7.57 -7.03
CA ALA A 58 5.32 -8.30 -6.70
C ALA A 58 5.20 -9.81 -6.95
N LEU A 59 3.99 -10.36 -6.75
CA LEU A 59 3.71 -11.77 -6.99
C LEU A 59 3.41 -12.09 -8.46
N ASP A 60 3.19 -11.07 -9.31
CA ASP A 60 2.77 -11.23 -10.71
C ASP A 60 1.50 -12.09 -10.86
N ILE A 61 0.58 -12.00 -9.89
CA ILE A 61 -0.66 -12.78 -9.87
C ILE A 61 -1.76 -12.03 -10.63
N ASN A 62 -2.54 -12.76 -11.42
CA ASN A 62 -3.70 -12.23 -12.14
C ASN A 62 -4.81 -11.76 -11.18
N SER A 63 -5.77 -10.97 -11.68
CA SER A 63 -6.84 -10.28 -10.94
C SER A 63 -7.72 -11.12 -9.98
N ASP A 64 -7.53 -12.44 -9.93
CA ASP A 64 -8.30 -13.37 -9.09
C ASP A 64 -7.72 -13.48 -7.66
N PHE A 65 -6.71 -12.67 -7.31
CA PHE A 65 -6.17 -12.59 -5.96
C PHE A 65 -7.21 -12.04 -4.97
N ASP A 66 -7.61 -12.85 -3.99
CA ASP A 66 -8.52 -12.41 -2.94
C ASP A 66 -7.83 -11.45 -1.97
N LEU A 67 -8.06 -10.14 -2.15
CA LEU A 67 -7.53 -9.08 -1.31
C LEU A 67 -7.96 -9.19 0.16
N LYS A 68 -9.00 -9.98 0.49
CA LYS A 68 -9.41 -10.24 1.87
C LYS A 68 -8.50 -11.23 2.59
N SER A 69 -7.69 -11.98 1.84
CA SER A 69 -6.69 -12.89 2.39
C SER A 69 -5.46 -12.18 2.97
N ILE A 70 -5.33 -10.86 2.81
CA ILE A 70 -4.21 -10.08 3.34
C ILE A 70 -4.67 -8.90 4.19
N GLU A 71 -3.95 -8.66 5.26
CA GLU A 71 -4.15 -7.54 6.19
C GLU A 71 -2.82 -6.87 6.48
N PHE A 72 -2.83 -5.56 6.68
CA PHE A 72 -1.64 -4.79 7.01
C PHE A 72 -1.75 -4.22 8.42
N THR A 73 -0.72 -4.47 9.23
CA THR A 73 -0.53 -3.80 10.51
C THR A 73 0.44 -2.64 10.30
N ILE A 74 -0.11 -1.43 10.33
CA ILE A 74 0.62 -0.17 10.26
C ILE A 74 0.95 0.26 11.70
N GLN A 75 2.23 0.43 12.01
CA GLN A 75 2.66 0.89 13.34
C GLN A 75 2.70 2.42 13.45
N ASP A 76 3.07 3.08 12.36
CA ASP A 76 3.15 4.53 12.27
C ASP A 76 1.87 5.10 11.62
N GLU A 77 0.95 5.58 12.46
CA GLU A 77 -0.33 6.15 12.04
C GLU A 77 -0.18 7.49 11.30
N GLU A 78 0.90 8.22 11.54
CA GLU A 78 1.19 9.48 10.85
C GLU A 78 1.83 9.23 9.49
N GLU A 79 1.21 9.75 8.43
CA GLU A 79 1.76 9.70 7.08
C GLU A 79 2.92 10.70 6.95
N THR A 80 4.03 10.26 6.40
CA THR A 80 5.22 11.09 6.24
C THR A 80 5.82 10.92 4.85
N GLU A 81 6.50 11.95 4.36
CA GLU A 81 7.32 11.87 3.14
C GLU A 81 8.57 10.99 3.34
N LYS A 82 8.90 10.64 4.59
CA LYS A 82 10.01 9.75 4.90
C LYS A 82 9.59 8.28 4.78
N PRO A 83 10.42 7.42 4.16
CA PRO A 83 10.15 5.99 4.07
C PRO A 83 9.86 5.34 5.44
N ILE A 84 8.70 4.68 5.56
CA ILE A 84 8.30 3.87 6.70
C ILE A 84 8.51 2.39 6.34
N LEU A 85 9.27 1.67 7.17
CA LEU A 85 9.59 0.25 6.98
C LEU A 85 8.96 -0.68 8.05
N SER A 86 8.13 -0.13 8.93
CA SER A 86 7.56 -0.83 10.10
C SER A 86 6.32 -1.66 9.78
N THR A 87 5.78 -1.53 8.57
CA THR A 87 4.53 -2.18 8.16
C THR A 87 4.70 -3.69 7.95
N VAL A 88 3.77 -4.45 8.51
CA VAL A 88 3.79 -5.92 8.50
C VAL A 88 2.52 -6.48 7.87
N ILE A 89 2.67 -7.55 7.09
CA ILE A 89 1.55 -8.28 6.48
C ILE A 89 1.09 -9.45 7.38
N GLY A 90 -0.21 -9.60 7.53
CA GLY A 90 -0.87 -10.82 8.01
C GLY A 90 -1.59 -11.52 6.85
N VAL A 91 -1.51 -12.84 6.78
CA VAL A 91 -2.13 -13.62 5.70
C VAL A 91 -3.17 -14.58 6.27
N HIS A 92 -4.41 -14.37 5.86
CA HIS A 92 -5.56 -15.16 6.28
C HIS A 92 -5.89 -16.25 5.25
N GLY A 93 -6.42 -17.39 5.71
CA GLY A 93 -6.83 -18.48 4.83
C GLY A 93 -8.23 -18.28 4.22
N PRO A 94 -8.49 -18.78 2.99
CA PRO A 94 -7.60 -19.52 2.10
C PRO A 94 -6.62 -18.60 1.34
N LYS A 95 -5.35 -19.01 1.24
CA LYS A 95 -4.27 -18.23 0.62
C LYS A 95 -3.71 -18.91 -0.64
N PRO A 96 -3.24 -18.15 -1.65
CA PRO A 96 -2.44 -18.70 -2.74
C PRO A 96 -1.16 -19.38 -2.21
N GLN A 97 -0.67 -20.42 -2.89
CA GLN A 97 0.54 -21.13 -2.49
C GLN A 97 1.78 -20.22 -2.46
N GLU A 98 1.79 -19.20 -3.31
CA GLU A 98 2.85 -18.22 -3.48
C GLU A 98 2.88 -17.16 -2.37
N LEU A 99 1.81 -17.05 -1.57
CA LEU A 99 1.71 -16.05 -0.51
C LEU A 99 2.11 -16.63 0.86
N SER A 100 3.32 -16.27 1.30
CA SER A 100 3.83 -16.51 2.66
C SER A 100 3.74 -15.23 3.49
N GLU A 101 3.55 -15.35 4.81
CA GLU A 101 3.68 -14.21 5.74
C GLU A 101 5.14 -13.80 5.95
N LYS A 102 6.08 -14.73 5.69
CA LYS A 102 7.50 -14.52 5.94
C LYS A 102 8.21 -14.02 4.69
N GLY A 103 9.26 -13.24 4.92
CA GLY A 103 10.16 -12.76 3.89
C GLY A 103 9.64 -11.55 3.12
N TRP A 104 8.51 -10.96 3.52
CA TRP A 104 8.06 -9.69 2.96
C TRP A 104 8.56 -8.51 3.79
N SER A 105 9.01 -7.48 3.08
CA SER A 105 9.32 -6.17 3.61
C SER A 105 8.55 -5.12 2.82
N PHE A 106 8.11 -4.08 3.52
CA PHE A 106 7.31 -3.01 2.95
C PHE A 106 7.99 -1.67 3.18
N GLU A 107 7.93 -0.82 2.17
CA GLU A 107 8.25 0.59 2.29
C GLU A 107 7.03 1.39 1.84
N GLU A 108 6.62 2.35 2.65
CA GLU A 108 5.55 3.28 2.29
C GLU A 108 5.90 4.71 2.71
N ALA A 109 5.45 5.68 1.92
CA ALA A 109 5.58 7.09 2.23
C ALA A 109 4.65 7.93 1.34
N LEU A 110 4.54 9.20 1.69
CA LEU A 110 3.99 10.23 0.82
C LEU A 110 5.04 10.64 -0.21
N LEU A 111 4.65 10.71 -1.48
CA LEU A 111 5.42 11.45 -2.47
C LEU A 111 5.24 12.94 -2.19
N ASP A 112 4.00 13.38 -2.02
CA ASP A 112 3.61 14.76 -1.72
C ASP A 112 2.29 14.75 -0.92
N SER A 113 1.60 15.90 -0.81
CA SER A 113 0.38 16.04 -0.02
C SER A 113 -0.77 15.12 -0.42
N ASP A 114 -0.82 14.67 -1.68
CA ASP A 114 -1.98 13.99 -2.26
C ASP A 114 -1.65 12.59 -2.79
N HIS A 115 -0.37 12.21 -2.84
CA HIS A 115 0.07 10.95 -3.43
C HIS A 115 0.88 10.15 -2.41
N CYS A 116 0.47 8.90 -2.18
CA CYS A 116 1.22 7.91 -1.43
C CYS A 116 1.78 6.83 -2.37
N TYR A 117 2.81 6.13 -1.90
CA TYR A 117 3.35 4.95 -2.57
C TYR A 117 3.57 3.82 -1.57
N ALA A 118 3.64 2.60 -2.11
CA ALA A 118 4.12 1.44 -1.36
C ALA A 118 4.97 0.54 -2.26
N ILE A 119 6.00 -0.05 -1.67
CA ILE A 119 6.90 -1.02 -2.28
C ILE A 119 6.81 -2.29 -1.45
N ALA A 120 6.57 -3.43 -2.10
CA ALA A 120 6.69 -4.74 -1.50
C ALA A 120 7.94 -5.42 -2.06
N ALA A 121 8.75 -5.99 -1.18
CA ALA A 121 9.94 -6.73 -1.55
C ALA A 121 10.01 -8.06 -0.80
N GLN A 122 10.30 -9.13 -1.54
CA GLN A 122 10.46 -10.46 -1.00
C GLN A 122 11.95 -10.80 -0.85
N THR A 123 12.38 -11.15 0.36
CA THR A 123 13.69 -11.74 0.61
C THR A 123 13.64 -13.23 0.23
N GLU A 124 14.31 -13.60 -0.85
CA GLU A 124 14.57 -15.01 -1.14
C GLU A 124 15.51 -15.56 -0.07
N THR A 125 15.02 -16.46 0.78
CA THR A 125 15.89 -17.23 1.67
C THR A 125 16.57 -18.28 0.80
N THR A 126 17.73 -17.96 0.24
CA THR A 126 18.58 -19.00 -0.36
C THR A 126 19.02 -19.91 0.78
N ALA A 127 18.43 -21.10 0.88
CA ALA A 127 18.88 -22.15 1.77
C ALA A 127 20.26 -22.63 1.29
N SER A 128 21.31 -21.91 1.68
CA SER A 128 22.67 -22.42 1.60
C SER A 128 22.78 -23.61 2.56
N GLU A 129 23.20 -24.76 2.03
CA GLU A 129 23.28 -26.05 2.75
C GLU A 129 24.30 -26.07 3.90
N ASP A 130 25.11 -25.01 4.03
CA ASP A 130 25.95 -24.77 5.20
C ASP A 130 25.18 -23.87 6.17
N GLY A 131 24.92 -24.38 7.38
CA GLY A 131 24.11 -23.77 8.46
C GLY A 131 24.58 -22.42 9.03
N SER A 132 25.19 -21.57 8.21
CA SER A 132 25.41 -20.15 8.46
C SER A 132 24.32 -19.35 7.74
N SER A 133 23.25 -19.02 8.48
CA SER A 133 22.25 -18.06 8.04
C SER A 133 22.88 -16.66 7.97
N THR A 134 23.55 -16.33 6.87
CA THR A 134 23.87 -14.94 6.53
C THR A 134 22.59 -14.29 6.07
N ALA A 135 21.98 -13.48 6.95
CA ALA A 135 20.88 -12.59 6.59
C ALA A 135 21.30 -11.80 5.34
N SER A 136 20.64 -12.05 4.21
CA SER A 136 20.73 -11.14 3.08
C SER A 136 20.35 -9.75 3.58
N SER A 137 21.11 -8.74 3.17
CA SER A 137 20.82 -7.35 3.51
C SER A 137 19.32 -7.05 3.29
N PRO A 138 18.70 -6.19 4.11
CA PRO A 138 17.31 -5.82 3.89
C PRO A 138 17.16 -5.33 2.45
N VAL A 139 16.21 -5.89 1.72
CA VAL A 139 15.99 -5.54 0.30
C VAL A 139 15.62 -4.06 0.16
N LEU A 140 15.01 -3.50 1.21
CA LEU A 140 14.64 -2.10 1.31
C LEU A 140 15.57 -1.42 2.32
N ASP A 141 16.26 -0.37 1.89
CA ASP A 141 17.22 0.39 2.69
C ASP A 141 16.66 1.71 3.22
N GLY A 142 15.41 2.04 2.86
CA GLY A 142 14.75 3.30 3.22
C GLY A 142 15.34 4.50 2.49
N SER A 143 15.99 4.29 1.34
CA SER A 143 16.41 5.38 0.47
C SER A 143 15.20 6.10 -0.12
N GLU A 144 15.21 7.43 -0.07
CA GLU A 144 14.12 8.26 -0.60
C GLU A 144 13.97 8.12 -2.12
N ILE A 145 12.73 8.06 -2.61
CA ILE A 145 12.44 8.03 -4.04
C ILE A 145 12.94 9.32 -4.71
N ARG A 146 13.82 9.16 -5.69
CA ARG A 146 14.29 10.27 -6.52
C ARG A 146 13.29 10.60 -7.62
N ARG A 147 12.93 11.87 -7.71
CA ARG A 147 12.20 12.43 -8.86
C ARG A 147 13.19 12.76 -9.97
N PHE A 148 12.93 12.24 -11.16
CA PHE A 148 13.72 12.51 -12.34
C PHE A 148 13.05 13.55 -13.22
N ASP A 149 13.85 14.47 -13.78
CA ASP A 149 13.36 15.33 -14.85
C ASP A 149 13.44 14.63 -16.23
N TRP A 150 12.78 15.23 -17.22
CA TRP A 150 12.77 14.72 -18.59
C TRP A 150 14.18 14.55 -19.19
N LYS A 151 15.13 15.44 -18.86
CA LYS A 151 16.49 15.38 -19.41
C LYS A 151 17.27 14.21 -18.79
N GLU A 152 17.09 13.97 -17.50
CA GLU A 152 17.68 12.82 -16.81
C GLU A 152 17.13 11.50 -17.34
N LEU A 153 15.82 11.43 -17.64
CA LEU A 153 15.20 10.25 -18.25
C LEU A 153 15.73 9.98 -19.66
N LEU A 154 16.05 11.03 -20.42
CA LEU A 154 16.53 10.92 -21.80
C LEU A 154 18.05 10.81 -21.95
N LYS A 155 18.83 10.94 -20.87
CA LYS A 155 20.29 11.06 -20.96
C LYS A 155 20.95 9.92 -21.77
N ASP A 156 20.39 8.71 -21.69
CA ASP A 156 20.88 7.50 -22.34
C ASP A 156 19.90 6.99 -23.42
N ALA A 157 18.85 7.76 -23.73
CA ALA A 157 17.83 7.34 -24.69
C ALA A 157 18.36 7.41 -26.13
N VAL A 158 18.20 6.33 -26.88
CA VAL A 158 18.51 6.25 -28.31
C VAL A 158 17.19 6.15 -29.09
N PRO A 159 17.04 6.83 -30.24
CA PRO A 159 15.84 6.71 -31.06
C PRO A 159 15.52 5.26 -31.43
N TYR A 160 14.25 4.89 -31.31
CA TYR A 160 13.79 3.57 -31.73
C TYR A 160 13.99 3.40 -33.25
N PRO A 161 14.59 2.29 -33.73
CA PRO A 161 14.86 2.11 -35.15
C PRO A 161 13.56 2.03 -35.95
N VAL A 162 13.52 2.73 -37.08
CA VAL A 162 12.40 2.65 -38.01
C VAL A 162 12.56 1.35 -38.81
N HIS A 163 11.71 0.37 -38.57
CA HIS A 163 11.62 -0.77 -39.49
C HIS A 163 11.05 -0.27 -40.81
N SER A 164 11.87 -0.15 -41.85
CA SER A 164 11.36 0.00 -43.21
C SER A 164 10.64 -1.30 -43.56
N SER A 165 9.31 -1.29 -43.50
CA SER A 165 8.49 -2.35 -44.08
C SER A 165 8.80 -2.40 -45.58
N ALA A 166 9.65 -3.34 -45.98
CA ALA A 166 9.92 -3.66 -47.38
C ALA A 166 8.83 -4.57 -47.93
#